data_AF-A0A0F7SNV4-F1
#
_entry.id   AF-A0A0F7SNV4-F1
#
_cell.length_a   1.000
_cell.length_b   1.000
_cell.length_c   1.000
_cell.angle_alpha   90.00
_cell.angle_beta   90.00
_cell.angle_gamma   90.00
#
_symmetry.space_group_name_H-M   'P 1'
#
loop_
_entity.id
_entity.type
_entity.pdbx_description
1 polymer ?
#
loop_
_entity_poly.entity_id
_entity_poly.type
_entity_poly.pdbx_seq_one_letter_code
_entity_poly.pdbx_strand_id
1 'polypeptide(L)'
;MPVFRSSGYQWLLAFVLSLPLSAVPSNSLPSPIPPPTPPIPPQSSGPVPPYVLTYAPLVHLSTDELYWPSKISTHLEHTTLRFSPNRTTVPNLPPPGTLIPDTLGFLGNRSELFLEAGVMDEAFKAGHADWLGSEYGKPDNNARSEAEAVIILVDKSEIIGEGYLDAFYFTFYSYNEGNTLFDIRFGDHVGDWEHIMIRFYQGMPQQIFLSEHAFGEIWPFDVIDKGLNLHPRGKEWGWEERPVVYSAEGSHALYGTPGRQEYLLPFGLLSDTTSKGPLWDPTLNHLAYWLNTSTSTWWTQFLTFVPAEGTPISASFLDYAGRWGDEFWSAASTGESMQGQEDVVKSQWCYAGNCRYVNGPMGPRYKYLDRRVLDPVDFTFNLILAISAIVLLVVMTYALVCQIRRSSKEEVKFKVILEEDIKSRVEKFDHLFPFCFMPAFKLTPEPLKRPGHIRQRRATWYAHTDERTPLL
;
A
#
# COMPACT_ATOMS: atom_id res chain seq x y z
N MET A 1 47.08 21.23 -9.35
CA MET A 1 46.19 20.26 -8.68
C MET A 1 46.36 20.41 -7.18
N PRO A 2 45.43 21.05 -6.45
CA PRO A 2 45.40 20.97 -5.00
C PRO A 2 44.29 20.04 -4.51
N VAL A 3 44.66 19.29 -3.49
CA VAL A 3 43.86 18.36 -2.69
C VAL A 3 42.75 19.13 -1.96
N PHE A 4 41.50 18.70 -2.11
CA PHE A 4 40.41 19.07 -1.19
C PHE A 4 40.12 17.89 -0.26
N ARG A 5 40.33 18.13 1.04
CA ARG A 5 40.04 17.20 2.13
C ARG A 5 38.53 17.06 2.30
N SER A 6 38.06 15.81 2.32
CA SER A 6 36.73 15.39 2.74
C SER A 6 36.50 15.72 4.22
N SER A 7 35.63 16.68 4.50
CA SER A 7 35.15 16.95 5.87
C SER A 7 33.62 17.07 5.98
N GLY A 8 32.88 16.77 4.91
CA GLY A 8 31.41 16.82 4.90
C GLY A 8 30.70 15.49 5.24
N TYR A 9 31.40 14.36 5.26
CA TYR A 9 30.77 13.03 5.36
C TYR A 9 30.83 12.38 6.77
N GLN A 10 31.49 13.01 7.74
CA GLN A 10 31.63 12.42 9.09
C GLN A 10 30.52 12.80 10.08
N TRP A 11 29.65 13.76 9.76
CA TRP A 11 28.56 14.16 10.66
C TRP A 11 27.27 13.36 10.46
N LEU A 12 27.06 12.73 9.30
CA LEU A 12 25.91 11.87 9.02
C LEU A 12 26.08 10.41 9.52
N LEU A 13 27.32 9.96 9.71
CA LEU A 13 27.63 8.64 10.27
C LEU A 13 27.63 8.62 11.81
N ALA A 14 27.70 9.79 12.46
CA ALA A 14 27.72 9.89 13.92
C ALA A 14 26.31 9.86 14.56
N PHE A 15 25.25 10.07 13.79
CA PHE A 15 23.86 10.07 14.30
C PHE A 15 23.21 8.68 14.31
N VAL A 16 23.81 7.69 13.63
CA VAL A 16 23.34 6.29 13.59
C VAL A 16 23.96 5.43 14.72
N LEU A 17 24.87 5.98 15.52
CA LEU A 17 25.58 5.26 16.60
C LEU A 17 25.33 5.79 18.02
N SER A 18 24.31 6.61 18.23
CA SER A 18 23.98 7.15 19.56
C SER A 18 22.48 7.11 19.88
N LEU A 19 21.84 5.96 19.62
CA LEU A 19 20.61 5.62 20.33
C LEU A 19 20.99 5.10 21.73
N PRO A 20 20.39 5.59 22.82
CA PRO A 20 20.62 5.02 24.14
C PRO A 20 20.13 3.57 24.12
N LEU A 21 21.01 2.62 24.49
CA LEU A 21 20.59 1.30 24.94
C LEU A 21 19.74 1.52 26.20
N SER A 22 18.43 1.62 26.04
CA SER A 22 17.49 1.49 27.16
C SER A 22 17.66 0.08 27.73
N ALA A 23 18.01 0.02 29.00
CA ALA A 23 18.24 -1.22 29.73
C ALA A 23 17.01 -2.13 29.65
N VAL A 24 17.22 -3.36 29.18
CA VAL A 24 16.25 -4.46 29.28
C VAL A 24 15.94 -4.67 30.77
N PRO A 25 14.68 -4.59 31.21
CA PRO A 25 14.32 -4.95 32.57
C PRO A 25 14.66 -6.42 32.83
N SER A 26 15.42 -6.67 33.89
CA SER A 26 15.84 -8.01 34.29
C SER A 26 14.66 -8.86 34.74
N ASN A 27 14.39 -9.92 33.98
CA ASN A 27 13.84 -11.23 34.35
C ASN A 27 12.97 -11.33 35.63
N SER A 28 11.66 -11.43 35.44
CA SER A 28 10.88 -12.41 36.20
C SER A 28 11.14 -13.80 35.62
N LEU A 29 11.47 -14.78 36.46
CA LEU A 29 11.65 -16.18 36.06
C LEU A 29 10.44 -16.66 35.23
N PRO A 30 10.64 -17.27 34.06
CA PRO A 30 9.55 -17.85 33.30
C PRO A 30 8.88 -18.95 34.13
N SER A 31 7.55 -18.98 34.10
CA SER A 31 6.75 -20.08 34.65
C SER A 31 7.25 -21.43 34.11
N PRO A 32 7.09 -22.54 34.86
CA PRO A 32 7.55 -23.85 34.43
C PRO A 32 7.06 -24.16 33.00
N ILE A 33 8.00 -24.48 32.12
CA ILE A 33 7.73 -24.84 30.73
C ILE A 33 6.79 -26.06 30.76
N PRO A 34 5.55 -25.96 30.28
CA PRO A 34 4.68 -27.12 30.17
C PRO A 34 5.37 -28.19 29.29
N PRO A 35 5.11 -29.48 29.51
CA PRO A 35 5.71 -30.53 28.71
C PRO A 35 5.52 -30.24 27.20
N PRO A 36 6.53 -30.51 26.36
CA PRO A 36 6.48 -30.16 24.95
C PRO A 36 5.25 -30.81 24.34
N THR A 37 4.30 -29.96 23.92
CA THR A 37 3.13 -30.43 23.18
C THR A 37 3.65 -30.96 21.85
N PRO A 38 3.20 -32.14 21.37
CA PRO A 38 3.61 -32.63 20.06
C PRO A 38 3.37 -31.53 19.02
N PRO A 39 4.30 -31.34 18.06
CA PRO A 39 4.16 -30.31 17.03
C PRO A 39 2.82 -30.44 16.31
N ILE A 40 2.18 -29.31 16.04
CA ILE A 40 1.00 -29.28 15.17
C ILE A 40 1.48 -29.78 13.78
N PRO A 41 0.85 -30.82 13.22
CA PRO A 41 1.28 -31.37 11.94
C PRO A 41 1.05 -30.36 10.81
N PRO A 42 1.82 -30.44 9.70
CA PRO A 42 1.62 -29.56 8.56
C PRO A 42 0.20 -29.64 7.97
N GLN A 43 -0.36 -28.50 7.58
CA GLN A 43 -1.69 -28.38 6.99
C GLN A 43 -1.70 -27.53 5.72
N SER A 44 -2.43 -27.97 4.71
CA SER A 44 -2.67 -27.21 3.47
C SER A 44 -4.14 -27.17 3.07
N SER A 45 -5.02 -27.71 3.92
CA SER A 45 -6.47 -27.73 3.76
C SER A 45 -7.14 -28.06 5.11
N GLY A 46 -8.46 -27.91 5.19
CA GLY A 46 -9.26 -28.14 6.40
C GLY A 46 -9.85 -26.85 6.98
N PRO A 47 -10.43 -26.91 8.19
CA PRO A 47 -11.01 -25.74 8.84
C PRO A 47 -9.93 -24.74 9.29
N VAL A 48 -10.34 -23.49 9.52
CA VAL A 48 -9.47 -22.49 10.16
C VAL A 48 -9.09 -22.95 11.56
N PRO A 49 -7.79 -23.01 11.92
CA PRO A 49 -7.40 -23.39 13.28
C PRO A 49 -8.01 -22.44 14.32
N PRO A 50 -8.61 -22.93 15.42
CA PRO A 50 -9.34 -22.08 16.37
C PRO A 50 -8.51 -20.93 16.96
N TYR A 51 -7.20 -21.13 17.15
CA TYR A 51 -6.31 -20.09 17.66
C TYR A 51 -6.17 -18.89 16.71
N VAL A 52 -6.32 -19.10 15.40
CA VAL A 52 -6.29 -18.00 14.40
C VAL A 52 -7.46 -17.05 14.61
N LEU A 53 -8.64 -17.57 14.94
CA LEU A 53 -9.81 -16.74 15.25
C LEU A 53 -9.74 -16.17 16.67
N THR A 54 -9.20 -16.94 17.62
CA THR A 54 -9.03 -16.51 19.03
C THR A 54 -8.13 -15.30 19.16
N TYR A 55 -7.03 -15.25 18.39
CA TYR A 55 -6.03 -14.18 18.43
C TYR A 55 -6.16 -13.20 17.26
N ALA A 56 -7.22 -13.30 16.44
CA ALA A 56 -7.44 -12.40 15.31
C ALA A 56 -7.46 -10.93 15.74
N PRO A 57 -7.01 -10.00 14.90
CA PRO A 57 -7.04 -8.59 15.23
C PRO A 57 -8.47 -8.06 15.38
N LEU A 58 -8.61 -7.01 16.19
CA LEU A 58 -9.72 -6.09 16.19
C LEU A 58 -9.24 -4.79 15.55
N VAL A 59 -10.04 -4.20 14.68
CA VAL A 59 -9.63 -3.02 13.90
C VAL A 59 -10.54 -1.86 14.25
N HIS A 60 -10.01 -0.79 14.83
CA HIS A 60 -10.69 0.49 14.86
C HIS A 60 -10.55 1.15 13.49
N LEU A 61 -11.67 1.45 12.85
CA LEU A 61 -11.72 2.33 11.69
C LEU A 61 -11.67 3.78 12.15
N SER A 62 -11.27 4.70 11.26
CA SER A 62 -11.27 6.13 11.61
C SER A 62 -12.69 6.62 11.92
N THR A 63 -12.80 7.53 12.90
CA THR A 63 -14.01 8.30 13.20
C THR A 63 -14.52 9.09 12.01
N ASP A 64 -13.59 9.54 11.17
CA ASP A 64 -13.84 10.41 10.03
C ASP A 64 -13.79 9.64 8.71
N GLU A 65 -13.77 8.30 8.77
CA GLU A 65 -13.74 7.44 7.58
C GLU A 65 -14.98 7.67 6.69
N LEU A 66 -14.73 7.77 5.38
CA LEU A 66 -15.76 7.89 4.34
C LEU A 66 -15.75 6.67 3.39
N TYR A 67 -14.64 5.93 3.34
CA TYR A 67 -14.40 4.79 2.49
C TYR A 67 -14.35 3.52 3.36
N TRP A 68 -15.51 2.97 3.64
CA TRP A 68 -15.64 1.82 4.53
C TRP A 68 -15.20 0.52 3.84
N PRO A 69 -14.91 -0.56 4.61
CA PRO A 69 -14.60 -1.87 4.03
C PRO A 69 -15.62 -2.30 2.98
N SER A 70 -15.17 -2.84 1.86
CA SER A 70 -16.03 -3.16 0.71
C SER A 70 -16.13 -4.66 0.49
N LYS A 71 -17.28 -5.11 0.00
CA LYS A 71 -17.41 -6.44 -0.60
C LYS A 71 -16.62 -6.49 -1.90
N ILE A 72 -15.91 -7.59 -2.12
CA ILE A 72 -15.23 -7.85 -3.41
C ILE A 72 -16.26 -7.92 -4.54
N SER A 73 -17.41 -8.57 -4.31
CA SER A 73 -18.46 -8.70 -5.33
C SER A 73 -19.02 -7.33 -5.77
N THR A 74 -19.30 -6.43 -4.83
CA THR A 74 -19.80 -5.08 -5.14
C THR A 74 -18.77 -4.28 -5.94
N HIS A 75 -17.48 -4.37 -5.60
CA HIS A 75 -16.44 -3.74 -6.41
C HIS A 75 -16.40 -4.29 -7.85
N LEU A 76 -16.56 -5.60 -8.02
CA LEU A 76 -16.60 -6.24 -9.32
C LEU A 76 -17.86 -5.91 -10.13
N GLU A 77 -18.98 -5.63 -9.47
CA GLU A 77 -20.21 -5.14 -10.11
C GLU A 77 -20.02 -3.76 -10.76
N HIS A 78 -19.14 -2.94 -10.19
CA HIS A 78 -18.87 -1.57 -10.66
C HIS A 78 -17.62 -1.44 -11.51
N THR A 79 -16.90 -2.53 -11.78
CA THR A 79 -15.68 -2.53 -12.60
C THR A 79 -15.82 -3.31 -13.90
N THR A 80 -14.88 -3.05 -14.81
CA THR A 80 -14.73 -3.72 -16.09
C THR A 80 -13.25 -3.95 -16.37
N LEU A 81 -12.95 -5.06 -17.04
CA LEU A 81 -11.57 -5.41 -17.35
C LEU A 81 -11.10 -4.72 -18.62
N ARG A 82 -9.97 -4.03 -18.51
CA ARG A 82 -9.30 -3.35 -19.62
C ARG A 82 -7.83 -3.72 -19.70
N PHE A 83 -7.31 -3.74 -20.93
CA PHE A 83 -5.89 -3.92 -21.18
C PHE A 83 -5.12 -2.62 -21.03
N SER A 84 -4.03 -2.63 -20.28
CA SER A 84 -3.01 -1.57 -20.35
C SER A 84 -2.12 -1.73 -21.60
N PRO A 85 -1.61 -0.65 -22.21
CA PRO A 85 -1.89 0.76 -21.90
C PRO A 85 -3.04 1.36 -22.73
N ASN A 86 -3.62 0.56 -23.65
CA ASN A 86 -4.55 1.06 -24.67
C ASN A 86 -6.02 1.09 -24.20
N ARG A 87 -6.31 0.61 -22.99
CA ARG A 87 -7.63 0.53 -22.34
C ARG A 87 -8.71 -0.14 -23.17
N THR A 88 -8.28 -1.01 -24.08
CA THR A 88 -9.19 -1.76 -24.93
C THR A 88 -9.93 -2.76 -24.06
N THR A 89 -11.23 -2.91 -24.34
CA THR A 89 -12.04 -3.96 -23.75
C THR A 89 -11.46 -5.30 -24.16
N VAL A 90 -11.29 -6.21 -23.22
CA VAL A 90 -10.86 -7.57 -23.54
C VAL A 90 -11.98 -8.28 -24.32
N PRO A 91 -11.72 -8.82 -25.53
CA PRO A 91 -12.75 -9.51 -26.31
C PRO A 91 -13.29 -10.74 -25.58
N ASN A 92 -14.58 -11.02 -25.71
CA ASN A 92 -15.27 -12.15 -25.08
C ASN A 92 -15.27 -12.15 -23.54
N LEU A 93 -15.03 -11.00 -22.91
CA LEU A 93 -15.32 -10.87 -21.48
C LEU A 93 -16.81 -10.68 -21.22
N PRO A 94 -17.25 -11.09 -20.02
CA PRO A 94 -18.63 -10.86 -19.65
C PRO A 94 -18.81 -9.33 -19.41
N PRO A 95 -20.00 -8.75 -19.71
CA PRO A 95 -20.27 -7.30 -19.62
C PRO A 95 -19.88 -6.66 -18.27
N PRO A 96 -19.71 -5.32 -18.17
CA PRO A 96 -19.60 -4.66 -16.87
C PRO A 96 -20.75 -5.11 -15.93
N GLY A 97 -20.42 -5.39 -14.67
CA GLY A 97 -21.41 -5.93 -13.72
C GLY A 97 -21.59 -7.45 -13.73
N THR A 98 -20.76 -8.20 -14.47
CA THR A 98 -20.83 -9.67 -14.53
C THR A 98 -19.59 -10.37 -13.98
N LEU A 99 -18.59 -9.59 -13.56
CA LEU A 99 -17.44 -10.10 -12.84
C LEU A 99 -17.90 -10.53 -11.45
N ILE A 100 -17.54 -11.75 -11.07
CA ILE A 100 -17.77 -12.27 -9.73
C ILE A 100 -16.45 -12.84 -9.22
N PRO A 101 -16.25 -12.96 -7.90
CA PRO A 101 -15.00 -13.47 -7.35
C PRO A 101 -14.58 -14.83 -7.96
N ASP A 102 -15.55 -15.71 -8.23
CA ASP A 102 -15.31 -17.03 -8.80
C ASP A 102 -14.82 -17.04 -10.25
N THR A 103 -15.04 -15.97 -11.01
CA THR A 103 -14.68 -15.94 -12.45
C THR A 103 -13.35 -15.25 -12.74
N LEU A 104 -12.76 -14.57 -11.76
CA LEU A 104 -11.49 -13.86 -11.94
C LEU A 104 -10.31 -14.80 -12.18
N GLY A 105 -10.33 -16.02 -11.64
CA GLY A 105 -9.25 -16.99 -11.79
C GLY A 105 -9.04 -17.46 -13.23
N PHE A 106 -10.07 -17.43 -14.08
CA PHE A 106 -9.96 -17.75 -15.51
C PHE A 106 -9.08 -16.76 -16.28
N LEU A 107 -8.89 -15.56 -15.73
CA LEU A 107 -8.00 -14.55 -16.30
C LEU A 107 -6.53 -14.93 -16.10
N GLY A 108 -6.23 -15.88 -15.21
CA GLY A 108 -4.89 -16.40 -15.00
C GLY A 108 -3.86 -15.32 -14.66
N ASN A 109 -2.63 -15.53 -15.11
CA ASN A 109 -1.48 -14.67 -14.78
C ASN A 109 -1.36 -13.42 -15.67
N ARG A 110 -2.48 -12.80 -16.03
CA ARG A 110 -2.55 -11.65 -16.95
C ARG A 110 -2.39 -10.33 -16.18
N SER A 111 -1.14 -9.98 -15.88
CA SER A 111 -0.79 -8.78 -15.11
C SER A 111 -1.04 -7.46 -15.85
N GLU A 112 -1.33 -7.51 -17.14
CA GLU A 112 -1.66 -6.33 -17.96
C GLU A 112 -3.12 -5.87 -17.83
N LEU A 113 -3.94 -6.59 -17.04
CA LEU A 113 -5.35 -6.29 -16.84
C LEU A 113 -5.56 -5.33 -15.66
N PHE A 114 -6.52 -4.45 -15.81
CA PHE A 114 -6.98 -3.51 -14.79
C PHE A 114 -8.49 -3.66 -14.61
N LEU A 115 -8.95 -3.72 -13.36
CA LEU A 115 -10.36 -3.59 -12.97
C LEU A 115 -10.75 -2.10 -12.95
N GLU A 116 -10.87 -1.51 -14.14
CA GLU A 116 -11.23 -0.09 -14.25
C GLU A 116 -12.71 0.12 -13.90
N ALA A 117 -13.06 1.28 -13.34
CA ALA A 117 -14.47 1.56 -13.06
C ALA A 117 -15.31 1.60 -14.37
N GLY A 118 -16.47 0.95 -14.32
CA GLY A 118 -17.34 0.78 -15.48
C GLY A 118 -18.06 2.08 -15.88
N VAL A 119 -18.29 2.97 -14.92
CA VAL A 119 -18.96 4.26 -15.09
C VAL A 119 -18.14 5.35 -14.41
N MET A 120 -17.75 6.38 -15.18
CA MET A 120 -16.92 7.51 -14.75
C MET A 120 -17.74 8.81 -14.71
N ASP A 121 -18.84 8.82 -13.97
CA ASP A 121 -19.68 10.01 -13.81
C ASP A 121 -19.04 11.06 -12.88
N GLU A 122 -19.66 12.23 -12.73
CA GLU A 122 -19.10 13.30 -11.89
C GLU A 122 -18.93 12.89 -10.42
N ALA A 123 -19.80 12.01 -9.90
CA ALA A 123 -19.69 11.50 -8.52
C ALA A 123 -18.45 10.62 -8.37
N PHE A 124 -18.21 9.71 -9.33
CA PHE A 124 -17.00 8.91 -9.38
C PHE A 124 -15.75 9.79 -9.50
N LYS A 125 -15.76 10.79 -10.40
CA LYS A 125 -14.63 11.72 -10.58
C LYS A 125 -14.32 12.52 -9.32
N ALA A 126 -15.33 12.81 -8.51
CA ALA A 126 -15.17 13.47 -7.23
C ALA A 126 -14.74 12.51 -6.09
N GLY A 127 -14.65 11.20 -6.34
CA GLY A 127 -14.37 10.20 -5.31
C GLY A 127 -15.56 9.94 -4.37
N HIS A 128 -16.78 10.25 -4.80
CA HIS A 128 -18.00 10.19 -3.98
C HIS A 128 -19.11 9.36 -4.62
N ALA A 129 -18.79 8.47 -5.57
CA ALA A 129 -19.76 7.47 -6.01
C ALA A 129 -20.08 6.53 -4.83
N ASP A 130 -21.36 6.23 -4.61
CA ASP A 130 -21.83 5.48 -3.42
C ASP A 130 -21.09 4.15 -3.20
N TRP A 131 -20.74 3.45 -4.29
CA TRP A 131 -20.01 2.18 -4.22
C TRP A 131 -18.55 2.31 -3.78
N LEU A 132 -17.92 3.47 -4.01
CA LEU A 132 -16.57 3.77 -3.52
C LEU A 132 -16.58 3.93 -1.98
N GLY A 133 -17.59 4.61 -1.44
CA GLY A 133 -17.74 4.82 0.00
C GLY A 133 -18.14 3.55 0.75
N SER A 134 -18.90 2.64 0.12
CA SER A 134 -19.27 1.34 0.70
C SER A 134 -19.92 1.42 2.09
N GLU A 135 -20.86 2.34 2.31
CA GLU A 135 -21.48 2.58 3.64
C GLU A 135 -22.00 1.31 4.36
N TYR A 136 -22.45 0.31 3.61
CA TYR A 136 -22.86 -0.99 4.15
C TYR A 136 -21.74 -1.71 4.91
N GLY A 137 -20.49 -1.39 4.60
CA GLY A 137 -19.27 -1.91 5.20
C GLY A 137 -18.93 -1.31 6.56
N LYS A 138 -19.66 -0.27 7.00
CA LYS A 138 -19.50 0.28 8.33
C LYS A 138 -19.89 -0.76 9.39
N PRO A 139 -19.02 -1.07 10.37
CA PRO A 139 -19.34 -2.02 11.42
C PRO A 139 -20.56 -1.61 12.25
N ASP A 140 -21.40 -2.58 12.58
CA ASP A 140 -22.54 -2.41 13.47
C ASP A 140 -22.12 -2.35 14.95
N ASN A 141 -23.10 -2.22 15.86
CA ASN A 141 -22.86 -2.21 17.30
C ASN A 141 -22.33 -3.56 17.85
N ASN A 142 -22.26 -4.61 17.04
CA ASN A 142 -21.64 -5.90 17.38
C ASN A 142 -20.24 -6.04 16.76
N ALA A 143 -19.69 -4.96 16.20
CA ALA A 143 -18.45 -4.94 15.44
C ALA A 143 -18.47 -5.80 14.16
N ARG A 144 -19.64 -6.17 13.64
CA ARG A 144 -19.74 -6.89 12.37
C ARG A 144 -19.92 -5.91 11.22
N SER A 145 -19.10 -6.04 10.19
CA SER A 145 -19.31 -5.40 8.89
C SER A 145 -20.05 -6.34 7.94
N GLU A 146 -20.84 -5.79 7.01
CA GLU A 146 -21.35 -6.57 5.87
C GLU A 146 -20.26 -6.93 4.87
N ALA A 147 -19.13 -6.20 4.83
CA ALA A 147 -17.99 -6.58 4.01
C ALA A 147 -17.23 -7.76 4.63
N GLU A 148 -16.74 -8.66 3.78
CA GLU A 148 -15.95 -9.80 4.21
C GLU A 148 -14.48 -9.41 4.39
N ALA A 149 -13.87 -9.85 5.49
CA ALA A 149 -12.42 -9.96 5.57
C ALA A 149 -11.95 -11.25 4.86
N VAL A 150 -10.71 -11.27 4.36
CA VAL A 150 -10.12 -12.45 3.73
C VAL A 150 -8.97 -12.97 4.60
N ILE A 151 -9.13 -14.16 5.15
CA ILE A 151 -8.10 -14.84 5.94
C ILE A 151 -7.31 -15.78 5.03
N ILE A 152 -5.99 -15.57 4.94
CA ILE A 152 -5.09 -16.50 4.23
C ILE A 152 -4.18 -17.18 5.24
N LEU A 153 -4.24 -18.51 5.29
CA LEU A 153 -3.46 -19.37 6.16
C LEU A 153 -2.28 -19.93 5.38
N VAL A 154 -1.08 -19.74 5.91
CA VAL A 154 0.15 -20.27 5.32
C VAL A 154 0.83 -21.13 6.36
N ASP A 155 0.76 -22.45 6.17
CA ASP A 155 1.59 -23.36 6.94
C ASP A 155 3.06 -23.15 6.54
N LYS A 156 3.91 -22.96 7.55
CA LYS A 156 5.32 -22.61 7.35
C LYS A 156 6.24 -23.79 7.63
N SER A 157 5.73 -25.01 7.76
CA SER A 157 6.50 -26.21 8.08
C SER A 157 7.64 -26.45 7.10
N GLU A 158 7.36 -26.33 5.80
CA GLU A 158 8.36 -26.48 4.73
C GLU A 158 9.21 -25.21 4.52
N ILE A 159 8.82 -24.08 5.11
CA ILE A 159 9.48 -22.79 4.91
C ILE A 159 10.50 -22.53 6.03
N ILE A 160 10.05 -22.53 7.29
CA ILE A 160 10.89 -22.20 8.47
C ILE A 160 10.83 -23.27 9.58
N GLY A 161 9.91 -24.23 9.54
CA GLY A 161 9.88 -25.37 10.46
C GLY A 161 8.49 -25.71 10.97
N GLU A 162 8.31 -26.95 11.44
CA GLU A 162 7.02 -27.47 11.92
C GLU A 162 6.43 -26.64 13.06
N GLY A 163 5.11 -26.53 13.09
CA GLY A 163 4.36 -25.80 14.09
C GLY A 163 4.29 -24.29 13.86
N TYR A 164 4.93 -23.75 12.82
CA TYR A 164 4.77 -22.36 12.41
C TYR A 164 3.62 -22.19 11.42
N LEU A 165 2.78 -21.17 11.65
CA LEU A 165 1.72 -20.76 10.75
C LEU A 165 1.68 -19.23 10.68
N ASP A 166 1.60 -18.67 9.47
CA ASP A 166 1.27 -17.26 9.28
C ASP A 166 -0.21 -17.16 8.92
N ALA A 167 -0.98 -16.35 9.65
CA ALA A 167 -2.34 -15.99 9.29
C ALA A 167 -2.39 -14.53 8.85
N PHE A 168 -2.79 -14.30 7.61
CA PHE A 168 -3.01 -12.97 7.06
C PHE A 168 -4.50 -12.63 7.14
N TYR A 169 -4.83 -11.45 7.61
CA TYR A 169 -6.18 -10.89 7.69
C TYR A 169 -6.22 -9.70 6.73
N PHE A 170 -6.66 -9.95 5.50
CA PHE A 170 -6.79 -8.94 4.47
C PHE A 170 -8.14 -8.21 4.60
N THR A 171 -8.08 -6.90 4.35
CA THR A 171 -9.24 -6.02 4.28
C THR A 171 -9.23 -5.34 2.92
N PHE A 172 -10.40 -5.23 2.30
CA PHE A 172 -10.55 -4.64 0.98
C PHE A 172 -11.41 -3.38 1.04
N TYR A 173 -11.02 -2.35 0.32
CA TYR A 173 -11.79 -1.11 0.16
C TYR A 173 -11.98 -0.83 -1.33
N SER A 174 -13.10 -0.24 -1.72
CA SER A 174 -13.33 0.09 -3.14
C SER A 174 -12.58 1.33 -3.60
N TYR A 175 -12.05 2.12 -2.66
CA TYR A 175 -11.31 3.33 -2.92
C TYR A 175 -10.30 3.57 -1.81
N ASN A 176 -9.15 4.13 -2.16
CA ASN A 176 -8.18 4.71 -1.24
C ASN A 176 -8.15 6.22 -1.52
N GLU A 177 -8.38 7.01 -0.48
CA GLU A 177 -8.06 8.43 -0.53
C GLU A 177 -6.62 8.60 -0.03
N GLY A 178 -5.73 9.00 -0.93
CA GLY A 178 -4.31 9.09 -0.63
C GLY A 178 -4.01 10.22 0.36
N ASN A 179 -2.75 10.52 0.64
CA ASN A 179 -2.41 11.53 1.66
C ASN A 179 -2.26 12.95 1.10
N THR A 180 -2.35 13.95 1.99
CA THR A 180 -2.07 15.35 1.64
C THR A 180 -0.66 15.75 2.06
N LEU A 181 -0.01 16.53 1.20
CA LEU A 181 1.21 17.27 1.51
C LEU A 181 0.95 18.75 1.20
N PHE A 182 1.00 19.61 2.23
CA PHE A 182 0.60 21.03 2.13
C PHE A 182 -0.80 21.22 1.51
N ASP A 183 -1.79 20.44 1.99
CA ASP A 183 -3.18 20.44 1.50
C ASP A 183 -3.35 20.01 0.04
N ILE A 184 -2.31 19.44 -0.59
CA ILE A 184 -2.37 18.86 -1.93
C ILE A 184 -2.43 17.34 -1.80
N ARG A 185 -3.50 16.73 -2.30
CA ARG A 185 -3.76 15.28 -2.26
C ARG A 185 -2.92 14.49 -3.28
N PHE A 186 -2.42 13.33 -2.89
CA PHE A 186 -1.64 12.41 -3.71
C PHE A 186 -1.94 10.95 -3.37
N GLY A 187 -1.99 10.09 -4.37
CA GLY A 187 -2.05 8.63 -4.19
C GLY A 187 -3.45 8.03 -4.19
N ASP A 188 -4.48 8.78 -4.58
CA ASP A 188 -5.85 8.28 -4.73
C ASP A 188 -5.89 7.11 -5.73
N HIS A 189 -6.58 6.03 -5.39
CA HIS A 189 -6.81 4.94 -6.33
C HIS A 189 -8.10 4.16 -6.05
N VAL A 190 -8.73 3.69 -7.13
CA VAL A 190 -9.80 2.69 -7.03
C VAL A 190 -9.20 1.37 -6.56
N GLY A 191 -9.92 0.70 -5.66
CA GLY A 191 -9.56 -0.56 -5.03
C GLY A 191 -8.39 -0.42 -4.06
N ASP A 192 -8.45 -1.11 -2.93
CA ASP A 192 -7.39 -1.07 -1.92
C ASP A 192 -7.28 -2.38 -1.14
N TRP A 193 -6.06 -2.82 -0.89
CA TRP A 193 -5.77 -4.06 -0.17
C TRP A 193 -4.77 -3.81 0.95
N GLU A 194 -5.30 -3.86 2.17
CA GLU A 194 -4.53 -3.79 3.41
C GLU A 194 -4.54 -5.13 4.13
N HIS A 195 -3.54 -5.39 4.96
CA HIS A 195 -3.44 -6.64 5.70
C HIS A 195 -2.70 -6.52 7.02
N ILE A 196 -3.20 -7.32 7.96
CA ILE A 196 -2.50 -7.69 9.19
C ILE A 196 -1.99 -9.11 8.99
N MET A 197 -0.80 -9.42 9.50
CA MET A 197 -0.38 -10.82 9.60
C MET A 197 0.07 -11.14 11.01
N ILE A 198 -0.39 -12.28 11.54
CA ILE A 198 0.06 -12.81 12.82
C ILE A 198 0.81 -14.11 12.56
N ARG A 199 2.04 -14.18 13.08
CA ARG A 199 2.85 -15.39 13.08
C ARG A 199 2.61 -16.18 14.35
N PHE A 200 2.27 -17.45 14.20
CA PHE A 200 2.05 -18.40 15.28
C PHE A 200 3.19 -19.41 15.34
N TYR A 201 3.51 -19.85 16.56
CA TYR A 201 4.34 -21.03 16.83
C TYR A 201 3.60 -21.93 17.82
N GLN A 202 3.34 -23.18 17.42
CA GLN A 202 2.55 -24.14 18.19
C GLN A 202 1.19 -23.58 18.65
N GLY A 203 0.54 -22.79 17.79
CA GLY A 203 -0.75 -22.14 18.07
C GLY A 203 -0.68 -20.89 18.95
N MET A 204 0.51 -20.50 19.42
CA MET A 204 0.71 -19.28 20.21
C MET A 204 1.21 -18.13 19.32
N PRO A 205 0.57 -16.95 19.34
CA PRO A 205 0.99 -15.81 18.54
C PRO A 205 2.34 -15.27 19.04
N GLN A 206 3.23 -14.97 18.11
CA GLN A 206 4.59 -14.49 18.39
C GLN A 206 4.74 -13.02 18.02
N GLN A 207 4.33 -12.66 16.82
CA GLN A 207 4.53 -11.34 16.22
C GLN A 207 3.34 -10.98 15.34
N ILE A 208 3.12 -9.69 15.20
CA ILE A 208 2.12 -9.10 14.31
C ILE A 208 2.81 -8.13 13.35
N PHE A 209 2.46 -8.22 12.07
CA PHE A 209 2.85 -7.29 11.01
C PHE A 209 1.63 -6.47 10.61
N LEU A 210 1.78 -5.15 10.50
CA LEU A 210 0.75 -4.22 10.09
C LEU A 210 1.18 -3.56 8.77
N SER A 211 0.37 -3.61 7.71
CA SER A 211 0.74 -2.97 6.45
C SER A 211 0.52 -1.46 6.47
N GLU A 212 1.51 -0.75 5.94
CA GLU A 212 1.53 0.71 5.85
C GLU A 212 1.92 1.11 4.42
N HIS A 213 0.91 1.36 3.58
CA HIS A 213 1.08 1.66 2.16
C HIS A 213 1.89 0.57 1.42
N ALA A 214 3.12 0.89 0.97
CA ALA A 214 4.03 -0.04 0.32
C ALA A 214 4.91 -0.83 1.31
N PHE A 215 4.74 -0.63 2.62
CA PHE A 215 5.59 -1.11 3.70
C PHE A 215 4.76 -1.75 4.83
N GLY A 216 5.35 -1.80 6.02
CA GLY A 216 4.64 -2.14 7.25
C GLY A 216 5.57 -2.22 8.45
N GLU A 217 4.99 -2.24 9.64
CA GLU A 217 5.70 -2.35 10.91
C GLU A 217 5.46 -3.73 11.57
N ILE A 218 6.42 -4.19 12.37
CA ILE A 218 6.34 -5.45 13.11
C ILE A 218 6.38 -5.18 14.59
N TRP A 219 5.45 -5.78 15.32
CA TRP A 219 5.35 -5.69 16.75
C TRP A 219 5.44 -7.10 17.38
N PRO A 220 6.14 -7.25 18.52
CA PRO A 220 5.92 -8.39 19.39
C PRO A 220 4.44 -8.46 19.77
N PHE A 221 3.85 -9.66 19.68
CA PHE A 221 2.41 -9.79 19.91
C PHE A 221 2.00 -9.42 21.34
N ASP A 222 2.87 -9.61 22.32
CA ASP A 222 2.63 -9.27 23.73
C ASP A 222 2.65 -7.76 24.01
N VAL A 223 3.26 -6.96 23.15
CA VAL A 223 3.40 -5.50 23.34
C VAL A 223 2.23 -4.72 22.75
N ILE A 224 1.60 -5.20 21.67
CA ILE A 224 0.48 -4.50 21.05
C ILE A 224 -0.75 -4.51 21.96
N ASP A 225 -1.46 -3.37 22.02
CA ASP A 225 -2.68 -3.19 22.81
C ASP A 225 -3.68 -4.32 22.59
N LYS A 226 -4.38 -4.71 23.66
CA LYS A 226 -5.39 -5.77 23.63
C LYS A 226 -6.80 -5.24 23.82
N GLY A 227 -7.78 -5.96 23.27
CA GLY A 227 -9.20 -5.62 23.26
C GLY A 227 -9.92 -5.69 24.61
N LEU A 228 -9.21 -5.54 25.72
CA LEU A 228 -9.76 -5.58 27.06
C LEU A 228 -10.87 -4.52 27.21
N ASN A 229 -12.08 -4.99 27.56
CA ASN A 229 -13.30 -4.18 27.71
C ASN A 229 -13.84 -3.52 26.43
N LEU A 230 -13.38 -3.91 25.23
CA LEU A 230 -13.91 -3.36 23.98
C LEU A 230 -15.20 -4.04 23.52
N HIS A 231 -15.51 -5.24 24.02
CA HIS A 231 -16.67 -5.97 23.53
C HIS A 231 -18.00 -5.33 23.99
N PRO A 232 -18.96 -5.07 23.09
CA PRO A 232 -20.26 -4.47 23.41
C PRO A 232 -21.04 -5.20 24.51
N ARG A 233 -20.86 -6.52 24.59
CA ARG A 233 -21.44 -7.43 25.59
C ARG A 233 -20.50 -7.80 26.76
N GLY A 234 -19.38 -7.11 26.92
CA GLY A 234 -18.41 -7.35 28.00
C GLY A 234 -17.49 -8.56 27.79
N LYS A 235 -16.78 -8.96 28.86
CA LYS A 235 -15.67 -9.92 28.87
C LYS A 235 -16.01 -11.34 28.38
N GLU A 236 -17.29 -11.67 28.24
CA GLU A 236 -17.76 -13.02 27.89
C GLU A 236 -17.38 -13.48 26.46
N TRP A 237 -16.96 -12.56 25.60
CA TRP A 237 -16.67 -12.83 24.18
C TRP A 237 -15.18 -13.00 23.85
N GLY A 238 -14.29 -13.02 24.84
CA GLY A 238 -12.90 -13.47 24.64
C GLY A 238 -12.00 -12.51 23.86
N TRP A 239 -12.32 -11.21 23.80
CA TRP A 239 -11.49 -10.20 23.13
C TRP A 239 -10.26 -9.73 23.93
N GLU A 240 -10.08 -10.22 25.16
CA GLU A 240 -9.01 -9.77 26.07
C GLU A 240 -7.59 -10.07 25.56
N GLU A 241 -7.45 -11.07 24.68
CA GLU A 241 -6.17 -11.50 24.12
C GLU A 241 -5.98 -11.05 22.65
N ARG A 242 -6.99 -10.39 22.07
CA ARG A 242 -7.00 -9.99 20.67
C ARG A 242 -6.28 -8.65 20.49
N PRO A 243 -5.34 -8.53 19.54
CA PRO A 243 -4.63 -7.27 19.31
C PRO A 243 -5.57 -6.23 18.73
N VAL A 244 -5.39 -4.98 19.14
CA VAL A 244 -6.14 -3.83 18.64
C VAL A 244 -5.26 -3.07 17.66
N VAL A 245 -5.78 -2.85 16.47
CA VAL A 245 -5.12 -2.15 15.36
C VAL A 245 -6.01 -0.99 14.92
N TYR A 246 -5.41 0.06 14.37
CA TYR A 246 -6.10 1.26 13.95
C TYR A 246 -5.86 1.51 12.46
N SER A 247 -6.93 1.57 11.67
CA SER A 247 -6.90 1.93 10.26
C SER A 247 -6.85 3.45 10.11
N ALA A 248 -5.97 3.92 9.24
CA ALA A 248 -5.89 5.33 8.86
C ALA A 248 -7.11 5.77 8.07
N GLU A 249 -7.49 7.03 8.24
CA GLU A 249 -8.53 7.70 7.47
C GLU A 249 -8.16 7.74 5.98
N GLY A 250 -9.00 7.12 5.14
CA GLY A 250 -8.91 7.18 3.68
C GLY A 250 -7.79 6.34 3.06
N SER A 251 -6.58 6.37 3.64
CA SER A 251 -5.43 5.63 3.15
C SER A 251 -5.39 4.18 3.62
N HIS A 252 -6.18 3.85 4.65
CA HIS A 252 -6.37 2.53 5.27
C HIS A 252 -5.12 1.84 5.84
N ALA A 253 -3.95 2.48 5.81
CA ALA A 253 -2.74 1.99 6.44
C ALA A 253 -3.00 1.65 7.92
N LEU A 254 -2.37 0.58 8.39
CA LEU A 254 -2.69 -0.06 9.66
C LEU A 254 -1.60 0.21 10.69
N TYR A 255 -2.00 0.70 11.86
CA TYR A 255 -1.08 1.12 12.91
C TYR A 255 -1.41 0.51 14.27
N GLY A 256 -0.39 0.33 15.10
CA GLY A 256 -0.54 -0.19 16.46
C GLY A 256 -1.08 0.83 17.47
N THR A 257 -1.15 2.12 17.09
CA THR A 257 -1.58 3.20 17.98
C THR A 257 -2.60 4.13 17.31
N PRO A 258 -3.47 4.80 18.10
CA PRO A 258 -4.34 5.86 17.58
C PRO A 258 -3.58 7.20 17.47
N GLY A 259 -4.08 8.10 16.65
CA GLY A 259 -3.56 9.46 16.48
C GLY A 259 -2.73 9.62 15.22
N ARG A 260 -1.81 10.60 15.23
CA ARG A 260 -1.00 10.93 14.07
C ARG A 260 0.15 9.92 13.90
N GLN A 261 0.32 9.41 12.68
CA GLN A 261 1.31 8.40 12.33
C GLN A 261 2.27 8.95 11.28
N GLU A 262 3.54 9.17 11.63
CA GLU A 262 4.56 9.68 10.71
C GLU A 262 5.30 8.50 10.05
N TYR A 263 5.21 8.36 8.72
CA TYR A 263 5.71 7.16 8.03
C TYR A 263 6.77 7.41 6.94
N LEU A 264 7.05 8.67 6.56
CA LEU A 264 8.04 8.96 5.50
C LEU A 264 8.84 10.25 5.68
N LEU A 265 8.16 11.38 5.91
CA LEU A 265 8.80 12.69 5.96
C LEU A 265 8.86 13.22 7.40
N PRO A 266 10.04 13.66 7.87
CA PRO A 266 10.19 14.21 9.21
C PRO A 266 9.33 15.48 9.39
N PHE A 267 9.00 15.78 10.64
CA PHE A 267 8.17 16.93 11.04
C PHE A 267 6.69 16.80 10.64
N GLY A 268 6.21 15.57 10.44
CA GLY A 268 4.80 15.28 10.14
C GLY A 268 4.35 15.77 8.76
N LEU A 269 5.26 16.05 7.84
CA LEU A 269 4.90 16.58 6.51
C LEU A 269 4.08 15.58 5.68
N LEU A 270 4.26 14.29 5.94
CA LEU A 270 3.40 13.23 5.43
C LEU A 270 3.07 12.31 6.61
N SER A 271 1.80 12.26 6.97
CA SER A 271 1.32 11.48 8.10
C SER A 271 -0.09 11.00 7.86
N ASP A 272 -0.37 9.78 8.28
CA ASP A 272 -1.73 9.30 8.45
C ASP A 272 -2.32 9.80 9.76
N THR A 273 -3.65 9.73 9.84
CA THR A 273 -4.39 9.93 11.09
C THR A 273 -5.25 8.70 11.35
N THR A 274 -5.09 8.12 12.53
CA THR A 274 -5.89 7.01 13.03
C THR A 274 -6.69 7.45 14.26
N SER A 275 -7.79 6.77 14.57
CA SER A 275 -8.62 7.11 15.73
C SER A 275 -9.41 5.91 16.26
N LYS A 276 -10.04 6.09 17.43
CA LYS A 276 -10.89 5.08 18.08
C LYS A 276 -12.32 5.13 17.55
N GLY A 277 -12.48 5.08 16.23
CA GLY A 277 -13.79 5.06 15.58
C GLY A 277 -14.49 3.71 15.71
N PRO A 278 -15.44 3.38 14.81
CA PRO A 278 -16.15 2.10 14.84
C PRO A 278 -15.19 0.92 14.94
N LEU A 279 -15.45 0.04 15.89
CA LEU A 279 -14.67 -1.18 16.07
C LEU A 279 -15.19 -2.26 15.12
N TRP A 280 -14.28 -2.92 14.43
CA TRP A 280 -14.55 -4.01 13.51
C TRP A 280 -13.87 -5.29 14.00
N ASP A 281 -14.62 -6.39 13.97
CA ASP A 281 -14.13 -7.73 14.16
C ASP A 281 -14.16 -8.49 12.80
N PRO A 282 -13.00 -8.62 12.13
CA PRO A 282 -12.86 -9.37 10.89
C PRO A 282 -13.34 -10.83 10.96
N THR A 283 -13.44 -11.43 12.14
CA THR A 283 -13.87 -12.83 12.28
C THR A 283 -15.39 -13.02 12.15
N LEU A 284 -16.18 -11.96 12.33
CA LEU A 284 -17.64 -12.03 12.28
C LEU A 284 -18.22 -12.10 10.87
N ASN A 285 -17.39 -11.83 9.86
CA ASN A 285 -17.71 -12.02 8.45
C ASN A 285 -16.42 -12.19 7.66
N HIS A 286 -16.03 -13.44 7.39
CA HIS A 286 -14.78 -13.73 6.70
C HIS A 286 -14.90 -14.85 5.67
N LEU A 287 -14.01 -14.79 4.69
CA LEU A 287 -13.67 -15.90 3.80
C LEU A 287 -12.29 -16.40 4.21
N ALA A 288 -12.05 -17.71 4.22
CA ALA A 288 -10.76 -18.27 4.63
C ALA A 288 -10.19 -19.22 3.59
N TYR A 289 -8.87 -19.13 3.37
CA TYR A 289 -8.16 -19.90 2.36
C TYR A 289 -6.81 -20.37 2.90
N TRP A 290 -6.45 -21.61 2.58
CA TRP A 290 -5.11 -22.13 2.76
C TRP A 290 -4.27 -21.84 1.51
N LEU A 291 -3.04 -21.36 1.69
CA LEU A 291 -2.04 -21.37 0.64
C LEU A 291 -1.31 -22.72 0.67
N ASN A 292 -1.42 -23.49 -0.40
CA ASN A 292 -0.68 -24.74 -0.52
C ASN A 292 0.77 -24.46 -0.91
N THR A 293 1.67 -24.47 0.06
CA THR A 293 3.10 -24.19 -0.14
C THR A 293 3.84 -25.30 -0.88
N SER A 294 3.35 -26.55 -0.82
CA SER A 294 4.00 -27.70 -1.46
C SER A 294 3.92 -27.66 -3.00
N THR A 295 2.88 -27.02 -3.53
CA THR A 295 2.68 -26.83 -4.98
C THR A 295 3.02 -25.41 -5.45
N SER A 296 3.17 -24.47 -4.51
CA SER A 296 3.53 -23.09 -4.81
C SER A 296 5.04 -22.99 -5.07
N THR A 297 5.43 -22.51 -6.25
CA THR A 297 6.85 -22.34 -6.59
C THR A 297 7.32 -20.93 -6.23
N TRP A 298 8.53 -20.85 -5.67
CA TRP A 298 9.20 -19.67 -5.09
C TRP A 298 9.39 -18.45 -6.03
N TRP A 299 8.94 -18.56 -7.28
CA TRP A 299 9.04 -17.52 -8.31
C TRP A 299 7.66 -17.22 -8.91
N THR A 300 6.73 -16.78 -8.06
CA THR A 300 5.64 -15.82 -8.38
C THR A 300 4.54 -16.14 -9.42
N GLN A 301 4.51 -17.30 -10.08
CA GLN A 301 3.49 -17.51 -11.14
C GLN A 301 2.31 -18.41 -10.77
N PHE A 302 2.46 -19.31 -9.81
CA PHE A 302 1.41 -20.27 -9.45
C PHE A 302 1.33 -20.43 -7.93
N LEU A 303 0.59 -19.52 -7.28
CA LEU A 303 0.08 -19.78 -5.94
C LEU A 303 -1.15 -20.67 -6.07
N THR A 304 -1.35 -21.58 -5.13
CA THR A 304 -2.53 -22.45 -5.11
C THR A 304 -3.28 -22.22 -3.81
N PHE A 305 -4.43 -21.56 -3.92
CA PHE A 305 -5.30 -21.31 -2.78
C PHE A 305 -6.41 -22.36 -2.71
N VAL A 306 -6.64 -22.89 -1.50
CA VAL A 306 -7.66 -23.90 -1.22
C VAL A 306 -8.63 -23.30 -0.21
N PRO A 307 -9.95 -23.21 -0.50
CA PRO A 307 -10.93 -22.75 0.47
C PRO A 307 -10.86 -23.57 1.77
N ALA A 308 -10.82 -22.89 2.91
CA ALA A 308 -10.96 -23.55 4.20
C ALA A 308 -12.40 -24.07 4.35
N GLU A 309 -12.59 -25.12 5.17
CA GLU A 309 -13.90 -25.73 5.38
C GLU A 309 -14.96 -24.69 5.76
N GLY A 310 -16.11 -24.72 5.08
CA GLY A 310 -17.21 -23.77 5.28
C GLY A 310 -17.12 -22.48 4.46
N THR A 311 -16.02 -22.22 3.75
CA THR A 311 -15.90 -21.05 2.86
C THR A 311 -16.71 -21.27 1.59
N PRO A 312 -17.72 -20.42 1.28
CA PRO A 312 -18.66 -20.68 0.19
C PRO A 312 -18.18 -20.20 -1.18
N ILE A 313 -17.17 -19.33 -1.22
CA ILE A 313 -16.64 -18.70 -2.43
C ILE A 313 -15.32 -19.36 -2.81
N SER A 314 -15.11 -19.62 -4.10
CA SER A 314 -13.85 -20.19 -4.58
C SER A 314 -12.68 -19.21 -4.37
N ALA A 315 -11.46 -19.73 -4.42
CA ALA A 315 -10.27 -18.90 -4.24
C ALA A 315 -9.85 -18.11 -5.50
N SER A 316 -10.63 -18.20 -6.58
CA SER A 316 -10.24 -17.71 -7.91
C SER A 316 -9.90 -16.21 -7.98
N PHE A 317 -10.48 -15.38 -7.13
CA PHE A 317 -10.11 -13.96 -7.07
C PHE A 317 -8.69 -13.74 -6.54
N LEU A 318 -8.17 -14.63 -5.69
CA LEU A 318 -6.79 -14.58 -5.20
C LEU A 318 -5.76 -14.90 -6.29
N ASP A 319 -6.19 -15.61 -7.34
CA ASP A 319 -5.36 -15.92 -8.50
C ASP A 319 -5.21 -14.73 -9.46
N TYR A 320 -6.08 -13.71 -9.35
CA TYR A 320 -6.05 -12.55 -10.24
C TYR A 320 -4.72 -11.79 -10.14
N ALA A 321 -3.98 -11.77 -11.26
CA ALA A 321 -2.66 -11.17 -11.37
C ALA A 321 -2.68 -9.69 -11.80
N GLY A 322 -3.84 -9.18 -12.20
CA GLY A 322 -4.00 -7.80 -12.64
C GLY A 322 -4.10 -6.80 -11.48
N ARG A 323 -4.46 -5.57 -11.83
CA ARG A 323 -4.63 -4.46 -10.92
C ARG A 323 -6.09 -4.33 -10.48
N TRP A 324 -6.29 -4.14 -9.19
CA TRP A 324 -7.57 -3.90 -8.56
C TRP A 324 -7.90 -2.41 -8.62
N GLY A 325 -8.23 -1.90 -9.80
CA GLY A 325 -8.59 -0.49 -10.00
C GLY A 325 -8.09 0.07 -11.32
N ASP A 326 -8.25 1.38 -11.46
CA ASP A 326 -7.92 2.11 -12.68
C ASP A 326 -6.43 2.11 -13.01
N GLU A 327 -6.12 2.15 -14.30
CA GLU A 327 -4.78 2.50 -14.74
C GLU A 327 -4.54 4.00 -14.54
N PHE A 328 -3.32 4.34 -14.13
CA PHE A 328 -2.81 5.69 -13.98
C PHE A 328 -3.13 6.56 -15.21
N TRP A 329 -3.74 7.72 -14.95
CA TRP A 329 -4.04 8.72 -15.97
C TRP A 329 -2.82 9.62 -16.18
N SER A 330 -2.07 9.38 -17.26
CA SER A 330 -0.99 10.29 -17.65
C SER A 330 -1.46 11.25 -18.74
N ALA A 331 -1.33 12.55 -18.51
CA ALA A 331 -1.58 13.59 -19.51
C ALA A 331 -0.63 13.51 -20.73
N ALA A 332 0.42 12.67 -20.64
CA ALA A 332 1.46 12.54 -21.66
C ALA A 332 1.35 11.26 -22.52
N SER A 333 0.59 10.25 -22.11
CA SER A 333 0.60 8.92 -22.75
C SER A 333 -0.36 8.76 -23.92
N THR A 334 -1.36 9.62 -24.06
CA THR A 334 -2.30 9.54 -25.18
C THR A 334 -2.41 10.90 -25.84
N GLY A 335 -1.66 11.11 -26.93
CA GLY A 335 -1.96 12.16 -27.92
C GLY A 335 -3.32 11.98 -28.61
N GLU A 336 -4.12 11.02 -28.14
CA GLU A 336 -5.53 10.84 -28.46
C GLU A 336 -6.35 11.50 -27.35
N SER A 337 -7.26 12.39 -27.76
CA SER A 337 -8.32 12.88 -26.89
C SER A 337 -9.02 11.68 -26.24
N MET A 338 -8.91 11.53 -24.92
CA MET A 338 -9.76 10.63 -24.15
C MET A 338 -11.18 11.23 -24.16
N GLN A 339 -11.89 11.01 -25.28
CA GLN A 339 -13.21 11.57 -25.54
C GLN A 339 -14.16 11.15 -24.41
N GLY A 340 -14.65 12.12 -23.62
CA GLY A 340 -15.53 11.87 -22.46
C GLY A 340 -14.84 11.81 -21.10
N GLN A 341 -13.51 11.94 -21.02
CA GLN A 341 -12.74 11.97 -19.76
C GLN A 341 -11.96 13.29 -19.56
N GLU A 342 -12.37 14.36 -20.25
CA GLU A 342 -11.69 15.65 -20.21
C GLU A 342 -11.62 16.25 -18.79
N ASP A 343 -12.65 16.06 -17.96
CA ASP A 343 -12.71 16.64 -16.61
C ASP A 343 -11.85 15.87 -15.60
N VAL A 344 -11.73 14.56 -15.80
CA VAL A 344 -10.80 13.70 -15.08
C VAL A 344 -9.36 14.17 -15.30
N VAL A 345 -8.97 14.36 -16.57
CA VAL A 345 -7.62 14.80 -16.94
C VAL A 345 -7.33 16.20 -16.37
N LYS A 346 -8.34 17.07 -16.26
CA LYS A 346 -8.21 18.40 -15.61
C LYS A 346 -8.00 18.31 -14.09
N SER A 347 -8.51 17.27 -13.45
CA SER A 347 -8.41 17.04 -12.00
C SER A 347 -7.14 16.30 -11.58
N GLN A 348 -6.37 15.79 -12.54
CA GLN A 348 -5.10 15.09 -12.33
C GLN A 348 -3.94 16.09 -12.25
N TRP A 349 -3.12 15.99 -11.20
CA TRP A 349 -1.83 16.68 -11.09
C TRP A 349 -0.74 15.70 -10.70
N CYS A 350 0.50 16.02 -11.09
CA CYS A 350 1.69 15.28 -10.70
C CYS A 350 2.79 16.25 -10.30
N TYR A 351 3.43 15.99 -9.18
CA TYR A 351 4.55 16.78 -8.69
C TYR A 351 5.66 15.87 -8.13
N ALA A 352 6.87 16.04 -8.67
CA ALA A 352 8.06 15.21 -8.41
C ALA A 352 7.80 13.69 -8.42
N GLY A 353 7.03 13.20 -9.40
CA GLY A 353 6.73 11.78 -9.57
C GLY A 353 5.58 11.24 -8.72
N ASN A 354 5.00 12.06 -7.83
CA ASN A 354 3.78 11.72 -7.10
C ASN A 354 2.59 12.37 -7.78
N CYS A 355 1.51 11.63 -7.95
CA CYS A 355 0.32 12.10 -8.65
C CYS A 355 -0.91 11.99 -7.77
N ARG A 356 -1.93 12.79 -8.10
CA ARG A 356 -3.23 12.70 -7.42
C ARG A 356 -3.81 11.30 -7.55
N TYR A 357 -4.13 10.87 -8.76
CA TYR A 357 -4.59 9.51 -9.03
C TYR A 357 -3.41 8.63 -9.47
N VAL A 358 -3.34 7.42 -8.92
CA VAL A 358 -2.34 6.39 -9.25
C VAL A 358 -3.02 5.09 -9.71
N ASN A 359 -2.20 4.10 -10.11
CA ASN A 359 -2.73 2.79 -10.46
C ASN A 359 -3.42 2.14 -9.27
N GLY A 360 -4.52 1.41 -9.51
CA GLY A 360 -5.04 0.45 -8.54
C GLY A 360 -3.95 -0.55 -8.07
N PRO A 361 -4.04 -1.07 -6.84
CA PRO A 361 -3.03 -1.95 -6.29
C PRO A 361 -3.07 -3.35 -6.92
N MET A 362 -2.02 -4.12 -6.64
CA MET A 362 -2.04 -5.55 -6.91
C MET A 362 -2.69 -6.30 -5.74
N GLY A 363 -3.27 -7.47 -6.02
CA GLY A 363 -3.99 -8.26 -5.02
C GLY A 363 -3.11 -9.02 -4.01
N PRO A 364 -3.73 -9.79 -3.09
CA PRO A 364 -3.07 -10.49 -1.99
C PRO A 364 -1.89 -11.40 -2.40
N ARG A 365 -1.93 -12.00 -3.60
CA ARG A 365 -0.84 -12.86 -4.10
C ARG A 365 0.53 -12.17 -4.19
N TYR A 366 0.56 -10.83 -4.22
CA TYR A 366 1.80 -10.05 -4.29
C TYR A 366 2.30 -9.54 -2.93
N LYS A 367 1.67 -9.94 -1.82
CA LYS A 367 1.97 -9.43 -0.47
C LYS A 367 2.93 -10.37 0.30
N TYR A 368 3.86 -11.02 -0.42
CA TYR A 368 4.93 -11.85 0.14
C TYR A 368 4.44 -12.87 1.19
N LEU A 369 3.47 -13.72 0.80
CA LEU A 369 2.81 -14.68 1.70
C LEU A 369 3.77 -15.77 2.21
N ASP A 370 4.85 -16.04 1.48
CA ASP A 370 5.87 -17.05 1.79
C ASP A 370 7.04 -16.52 2.65
N ARG A 371 6.98 -15.26 3.12
CA ARG A 371 8.07 -14.61 3.85
C ARG A 371 8.67 -15.48 4.96
N ARG A 372 9.99 -15.67 4.93
CA ARG A 372 10.74 -16.46 5.93
C ARG A 372 10.91 -15.69 7.22
N VAL A 373 11.40 -14.46 7.10
CA VAL A 373 11.57 -13.52 8.21
C VAL A 373 10.44 -12.50 8.14
N LEU A 374 9.99 -12.04 9.31
CA LEU A 374 9.20 -10.83 9.37
C LEU A 374 10.19 -9.68 9.22
N ASP A 375 10.32 -9.19 8.00
CA ASP A 375 11.11 -8.02 7.71
C ASP A 375 10.14 -6.91 7.25
N PRO A 376 10.34 -5.65 7.65
CA PRO A 376 9.59 -4.51 7.11
C PRO A 376 9.82 -4.22 5.59
N VAL A 377 10.43 -5.16 4.83
CA VAL A 377 11.14 -5.04 3.52
C VAL A 377 10.70 -3.82 2.68
N ASP A 378 11.55 -2.91 2.21
CA ASP A 378 12.67 -3.12 1.28
C ASP A 378 13.70 -1.96 1.42
N PHE A 379 14.87 -2.21 2.02
CA PHE A 379 15.85 -1.16 2.38
C PHE A 379 16.32 -0.34 1.16
N THR A 380 16.36 -0.97 -0.01
CA THR A 380 16.72 -0.33 -1.28
C THR A 380 15.64 0.61 -1.82
N PHE A 381 14.37 0.27 -1.64
CA PHE A 381 13.24 1.13 -2.03
C PHE A 381 13.02 2.27 -1.02
N ASN A 382 13.22 2.01 0.27
CA ASN A 382 13.20 3.00 1.35
C ASN A 382 14.20 4.13 1.12
N LEU A 383 15.41 3.81 0.67
CA LEU A 383 16.39 4.83 0.32
C LEU A 383 15.93 5.69 -0.87
N ILE A 384 15.34 5.08 -1.90
CA ILE A 384 14.90 5.81 -3.10
C ILE A 384 13.69 6.70 -2.81
N LEU A 385 12.70 6.21 -2.08
CA LEU A 385 11.51 6.99 -1.70
C LEU A 385 11.85 8.08 -0.68
N ALA A 386 12.68 7.80 0.33
CA ALA A 386 13.16 8.82 1.25
C ALA A 386 13.96 9.90 0.51
N ILE A 387 14.85 9.53 -0.41
CA ILE A 387 15.57 10.51 -1.25
C ILE A 387 14.58 11.29 -2.11
N SER A 388 13.60 10.64 -2.73
CA SER A 388 12.62 11.30 -3.60
C SER A 388 11.75 12.28 -2.81
N ALA A 389 11.32 11.91 -1.60
CA ALA A 389 10.55 12.75 -0.70
C ALA A 389 11.38 13.93 -0.16
N ILE A 390 12.67 13.73 0.13
CA ILE A 390 13.60 14.80 0.50
C ILE A 390 13.81 15.77 -0.68
N VAL A 391 14.02 15.25 -1.89
CA VAL A 391 14.15 16.08 -3.10
C VAL A 391 12.88 16.88 -3.34
N LEU A 392 11.72 16.23 -3.24
CA LEU A 392 10.41 16.86 -3.32
C LEU A 392 10.26 18.02 -2.32
N LEU A 393 10.62 17.78 -1.05
CA LEU A 393 10.58 18.79 0.00
C LEU A 393 11.52 19.97 -0.29
N VAL A 394 12.74 19.69 -0.74
CA VAL A 394 13.72 20.74 -1.09
C VAL A 394 13.21 21.59 -2.26
N VAL A 395 12.66 20.96 -3.31
CA VAL A 395 12.15 21.68 -4.48
C VAL A 395 10.89 22.47 -4.13
N MET A 396 9.97 21.93 -3.33
CA MET A 396 8.78 22.66 -2.88
C MET A 396 9.12 23.83 -1.96
N THR A 397 10.03 23.63 -1.02
CA THR A 397 10.51 24.70 -0.14
C THR A 397 11.18 25.79 -0.97
N TYR A 398 11.97 25.41 -1.97
CA TYR A 398 12.59 26.35 -2.91
C TYR A 398 11.55 27.11 -3.74
N ALA A 399 10.52 26.43 -4.25
CA ALA A 399 9.43 27.06 -5.01
C ALA A 399 8.63 28.04 -4.13
N LEU A 400 8.30 27.66 -2.90
CA LEU A 400 7.61 28.49 -1.92
C LEU A 400 8.45 29.73 -1.56
N VAL A 401 9.76 29.56 -1.29
CA VAL A 401 10.68 30.67 -1.03
C VAL A 401 10.78 31.59 -2.25
N CYS A 402 10.83 31.05 -3.47
CA CYS A 402 10.81 31.85 -4.68
C CYS A 402 9.49 32.62 -4.86
N GLN A 403 8.36 32.02 -4.51
CA GLN A 403 7.05 32.64 -4.58
C GLN A 403 6.92 33.76 -3.54
N ILE A 404 7.36 33.53 -2.29
CA ILE A 404 7.43 34.56 -1.24
C ILE A 404 8.40 35.69 -1.63
N ARG A 405 9.54 35.38 -2.26
CA ARG A 405 10.49 36.40 -2.76
C ARG A 405 9.96 37.18 -3.97
N ARG A 406 9.06 36.59 -4.76
CA ARG A 406 8.36 37.29 -5.85
C ARG A 406 7.22 38.15 -5.31
N SER A 407 6.42 37.64 -4.37
CA SER A 407 5.32 38.38 -3.75
C SER A 407 5.85 39.51 -2.86
N SER A 408 6.94 39.32 -2.10
CA SER A 408 7.59 40.41 -1.35
C SER A 408 8.24 41.50 -2.22
N LYS A 409 8.50 41.22 -3.51
CA LYS A 409 8.88 42.25 -4.49
C LYS A 409 7.68 42.99 -5.07
N GLU A 410 6.51 42.34 -5.14
CA GLU A 410 5.25 43.01 -5.50
C GLU A 410 4.61 43.76 -4.32
N GLU A 411 4.87 43.33 -3.08
CA GLU A 411 4.38 43.91 -1.83
C GLU A 411 5.31 44.95 -1.18
N VAL A 412 6.10 45.70 -1.97
CA VAL A 412 6.75 46.94 -1.47
C VAL A 412 5.72 48.08 -1.28
N LYS A 413 4.42 47.77 -1.21
CA LYS A 413 3.36 48.66 -0.74
C LYS A 413 2.32 47.90 0.09
N PHE A 414 2.66 47.31 1.23
CA PHE A 414 1.82 47.34 2.45
C PHE A 414 2.65 46.83 3.62
N LYS A 415 2.69 47.60 4.71
CA LYS A 415 3.60 47.40 5.85
C LYS A 415 2.81 46.88 7.06
N VAL A 416 3.45 45.94 7.77
CA VAL A 416 3.22 45.49 9.17
C VAL A 416 1.94 44.66 9.35
N ILE A 417 1.96 43.37 9.71
CA ILE A 417 2.39 42.75 10.97
C ILE A 417 2.71 41.27 10.67
N LEU A 418 3.99 40.83 10.79
CA LEU A 418 4.46 39.43 10.92
C LEU A 418 6.00 39.28 10.70
N GLU A 419 6.77 40.38 10.83
CA GLU A 419 8.18 40.39 10.40
C GLU A 419 9.20 39.77 11.36
N GLU A 420 8.88 39.52 12.64
CA GLU A 420 9.90 39.07 13.60
C GLU A 420 10.06 37.54 13.68
N ASP A 421 9.00 36.75 13.44
CA ASP A 421 9.07 35.28 13.63
C ASP A 421 9.56 34.54 12.37
N ILE A 422 9.29 35.09 11.18
CA ILE A 422 9.70 34.50 9.89
C ILE A 422 11.18 34.83 9.57
N LYS A 423 11.67 36.04 9.91
CA LYS A 423 13.06 36.43 9.64
C LYS A 423 14.08 35.56 10.40
N SER A 424 13.79 35.19 11.66
CA SER A 424 14.69 34.34 12.44
C SER A 424 14.81 32.91 11.89
N ARG A 425 13.77 32.43 11.20
CA ARG A 425 13.75 31.09 10.58
C ARG A 425 14.38 31.09 9.18
N VAL A 426 14.32 32.20 8.45
CA VAL A 426 14.91 32.35 7.11
C VAL A 426 16.43 32.57 7.14
N GLU A 427 16.95 33.30 8.12
CA GLU A 427 18.41 33.55 8.24
C GLU A 427 19.22 32.26 8.46
N LYS A 428 18.61 31.19 8.99
CA LYS A 428 19.27 29.88 9.14
C LYS A 428 19.50 29.11 7.84
N PHE A 429 18.89 29.50 6.72
CA PHE A 429 18.95 28.77 5.45
C PHE A 429 19.64 29.52 4.30
N ASP A 430 20.05 30.78 4.50
CA ASP A 430 20.67 31.60 3.44
C ASP A 430 22.02 31.06 2.95
N HIS A 431 22.68 30.18 3.70
CA HIS A 431 23.94 29.56 3.30
C HIS A 431 23.79 28.36 2.35
N LEU A 432 22.56 27.88 2.10
CA LEU A 432 22.32 26.65 1.33
C LEU A 432 21.93 26.88 -0.15
N PHE A 433 21.49 28.08 -0.55
CA PHE A 433 20.98 28.30 -1.92
C PHE A 433 21.29 29.70 -2.49
N PRO A 434 22.46 29.93 -3.13
CA PRO A 434 22.88 31.24 -3.60
C PRO A 434 22.37 31.67 -5.00
N PHE A 435 21.54 30.87 -5.69
CA PHE A 435 21.17 31.13 -7.09
C PHE A 435 19.67 31.36 -7.29
N CYS A 436 19.20 32.58 -7.00
CA CYS A 436 17.88 33.06 -7.38
C CYS A 436 17.96 34.25 -8.36
N PHE A 437 18.90 34.24 -9.30
CA PHE A 437 18.92 35.19 -10.42
C PHE A 437 19.61 34.56 -11.63
N MET A 438 18.82 34.11 -12.61
CA MET A 438 19.24 34.03 -14.01
C MET A 438 18.19 34.74 -14.87
N PRO A 439 18.58 35.63 -15.80
CA PRO A 439 17.64 36.23 -16.73
C PRO A 439 17.19 35.18 -17.77
N ALA A 440 15.94 35.29 -18.20
CA ALA A 440 15.33 34.40 -19.18
C ALA A 440 16.15 34.33 -20.48
N PHE A 441 16.58 33.13 -20.88
CA PHE A 441 17.10 32.88 -22.21
C PHE A 441 15.95 32.96 -23.22
N LYS A 442 15.97 33.97 -24.08
CA LYS A 442 15.16 34.00 -25.31
C LYS A 442 15.79 33.02 -26.31
N LEU A 443 15.11 31.92 -26.60
CA LEU A 443 15.42 31.07 -27.75
C LEU A 443 14.76 31.68 -29.00
N THR A 444 15.57 32.26 -29.89
CA THR A 444 15.18 32.52 -31.28
C THR A 444 15.48 31.28 -32.13
N PRO A 445 14.58 30.83 -33.03
CA PRO A 445 14.83 29.65 -33.84
C PRO A 445 15.68 30.02 -35.07
N GLU A 446 16.86 29.42 -35.20
CA GLU A 446 17.59 29.35 -36.49
C GLU A 446 17.30 28.00 -37.19
N PRO A 447 17.20 27.98 -38.54
CA PRO A 447 16.85 26.78 -39.29
C PRO A 447 18.04 25.85 -39.48
N LEU A 448 17.85 24.57 -39.16
CA LEU A 448 18.83 23.50 -39.39
C LEU A 448 19.05 23.25 -40.89
N LYS A 449 20.29 23.46 -41.33
CA LYS A 449 20.83 23.03 -42.63
C LYS A 449 20.94 21.49 -42.68
N ARG A 450 20.51 20.89 -43.79
CA ARG A 450 20.71 19.46 -44.11
C ARG A 450 22.20 19.12 -44.29
N PRO A 451 22.60 17.87 -44.03
CA PRO A 451 23.62 17.21 -44.83
C PRO A 451 23.24 15.79 -45.31
N GLY A 452 23.39 15.60 -46.63
CA GLY A 452 24.08 14.51 -47.32
C GLY A 452 23.97 13.04 -46.88
N HIS A 453 23.49 12.21 -47.80
CA HIS A 453 23.64 10.75 -47.87
C HIS A 453 25.07 10.24 -47.60
N ILE A 454 25.20 9.06 -46.96
CA ILE A 454 25.97 7.89 -47.45
C ILE A 454 25.66 6.62 -46.60
N ARG A 455 25.19 5.59 -47.33
CA ARG A 455 25.21 4.11 -47.22
C ARG A 455 25.10 3.34 -45.88
N GLN A 456 24.10 2.44 -45.91
CA GLN A 456 23.85 1.26 -45.07
C GLN A 456 25.01 0.25 -44.99
N ARG A 457 25.19 -0.36 -43.81
CA ARG A 457 25.52 -1.78 -43.67
C ARG A 457 24.69 -2.40 -42.52
N ARG A 458 23.99 -3.49 -42.85
CA ARG A 458 23.32 -4.42 -41.91
C ARG A 458 24.36 -5.32 -41.24
N ALA A 459 24.13 -5.66 -39.98
CA ALA A 459 24.60 -6.91 -39.38
C ALA A 459 23.44 -7.50 -38.56
N THR A 460 22.91 -8.61 -39.06
CA THR A 460 21.96 -9.52 -38.42
C THR A 460 22.73 -10.58 -37.65
N TRP A 461 22.26 -10.95 -36.45
CA TRP A 461 22.59 -12.23 -35.81
C TRP A 461 21.29 -12.91 -35.36
N TYR A 462 21.10 -14.12 -35.91
CA TYR A 462 20.05 -15.08 -35.59
C TYR A 462 20.40 -15.85 -34.31
N ALA A 463 19.40 -16.26 -33.53
CA ALA A 463 19.50 -17.38 -32.60
C ALA A 463 18.34 -18.35 -32.86
N HIS A 464 18.73 -19.59 -33.13
CA HIS A 464 17.90 -20.72 -33.55
C HIS A 464 17.07 -21.31 -32.40
N THR A 465 15.82 -21.66 -32.71
CA THR A 465 15.00 -22.67 -32.05
C THR A 465 15.47 -24.08 -32.44
N ASP A 466 15.53 -25.03 -31.50
CA ASP A 466 15.55 -26.45 -31.83
C ASP A 466 14.70 -27.23 -30.81
N GLU A 467 13.53 -27.66 -31.26
CA GLU A 467 12.70 -28.71 -30.65
C GLU A 467 13.10 -30.04 -31.28
N ARG A 468 13.52 -31.04 -30.48
CA ARG A 468 13.43 -32.47 -30.87
C ARG A 468 13.23 -33.38 -29.66
N THR A 469 12.06 -33.97 -29.56
CA THR A 469 11.82 -35.38 -29.16
C THR A 469 11.89 -36.25 -30.45
N PRO A 470 12.03 -37.62 -30.43
CA PRO A 470 11.34 -38.56 -29.52
C PRO A 470 12.06 -39.91 -29.19
N LEU A 471 11.31 -40.81 -28.51
CA LEU A 471 11.48 -42.27 -28.28
C LEU A 471 12.54 -42.65 -27.22
N LEU A 472 12.20 -43.20 -26.04
CA LEU A 472 11.46 -44.43 -25.70
C LEU A 472 11.09 -44.40 -24.20
#